data_AF-A0A355B537-F1
#
_entry.id   AF-A0A355B537-F1
#
_cell.length_a   1.000
_cell.length_b   1.000
_cell.length_c   1.000
_cell.angle_alpha   90.00
_cell.angle_beta   90.00
_cell.angle_gamma   90.00
#
_symmetry.space_group_name_H-M   'P 1'
#
loop_
_entity.id
_entity.type
_entity.pdbx_description
1 polymer ?
#
loop_
_entity_poly.entity_id
_entity_poly.type
_entity_poly.pdbx_seq_one_letter_code
_entity_poly.pdbx_strand_id
1 'polypeptide(L)' 'MGLRDDGLSETGRADGPGRFSTSSGISIKPSYGPEDVAGDSPAGEIGSPGVFPFTRGIYGDMYRSKLWTMRQYAG' A
#
# COMPACT_ATOMS: atom_id res chain seq x y z
N MET A 1 10.30 36.86 41.94
CA MET A 1 9.55 37.79 41.08
C MET A 1 10.26 37.81 39.73
N GLY A 2 9.81 37.18 38.65
CA GLY A 2 8.71 36.25 38.37
C GLY A 2 9.21 35.33 37.24
N LEU A 3 8.78 34.06 37.23
CA LEU A 3 7.99 33.45 36.14
C LEU A 3 8.83 33.30 34.84
N ARG A 4 9.36 32.11 34.53
CA ARG A 4 8.67 31.07 33.74
C ARG A 4 7.77 31.69 32.66
N ASP A 5 8.25 31.66 31.43
CA ASP A 5 7.39 31.63 30.25
C ASP A 5 7.93 30.58 29.28
N ASP A 6 7.02 29.67 28.95
CA ASP A 6 7.19 28.46 28.18
C ASP A 6 7.15 28.79 26.68
N GLY A 7 8.27 28.61 26.00
CA GLY A 7 8.34 28.66 24.54
C GLY A 7 8.07 27.30 23.92
N LEU A 8 6.84 26.81 24.04
CA LEU A 8 6.35 25.71 23.21
C LEU A 8 6.34 26.12 21.73
N SER A 9 6.65 25.13 20.89
CA SER A 9 6.35 25.04 19.45
C SER A 9 7.20 25.84 18.47
N GLU A 10 8.12 25.13 17.81
CA GLU A 10 8.16 25.11 16.34
C GLU A 10 8.39 23.66 15.90
N THR A 11 7.35 22.83 15.98
CA THR A 11 7.25 21.66 15.10
C THR A 11 7.11 22.22 13.69
N GLY A 12 8.23 22.25 12.96
CA GLY A 12 8.26 22.69 11.58
C GLY A 12 7.18 21.98 10.77
N ARG A 13 6.15 22.72 10.38
CA ARG A 13 5.17 22.29 9.39
C ARG A 13 5.87 22.26 8.04
N ALA A 14 6.21 21.06 7.57
CA ALA A 14 6.60 20.84 6.19
C ALA A 14 5.34 20.55 5.36
N ASP A 15 4.54 21.57 5.08
CA ASP A 15 3.43 21.50 4.10
C ASP A 15 3.80 22.32 2.85
N GLY A 16 4.80 21.83 2.09
CA GLY A 16 4.81 21.99 0.63
C GLY A 16 4.04 20.82 0.00
N PRO A 17 3.75 20.75 -1.32
CA PRO A 17 3.08 19.59 -1.91
C PRO A 17 3.99 18.36 -1.77
N GLY A 18 3.88 17.71 -0.62
CA GLY A 18 4.79 16.68 -0.15
C GLY A 18 4.66 15.50 -1.07
N ARG A 19 5.78 15.06 -1.61
CA ARG A 19 5.89 13.82 -2.38
C ARG A 19 5.40 12.66 -1.51
N PHE A 20 4.12 12.33 -1.62
CA PHE A 20 3.54 11.20 -0.89
C PHE A 20 4.34 9.95 -1.23
N SER A 21 4.89 9.30 -0.22
CA SER A 21 5.72 8.12 -0.40
C SER A 21 5.27 7.03 0.56
N THR A 22 5.36 5.77 0.14
CA THR A 22 5.13 4.62 1.03
C THR A 22 6.24 4.54 2.07
N SER A 23 6.05 3.73 3.11
CA SER A 23 7.12 3.42 4.09
C SER A 23 8.38 2.82 3.45
N SER A 24 8.24 2.24 2.25
CA SER A 24 9.35 1.71 1.44
C SER A 24 9.98 2.75 0.50
N GLY A 25 9.56 4.02 0.56
CA GLY A 25 10.12 5.12 -0.25
C GLY A 25 9.58 5.21 -1.68
N ILE A 26 8.51 4.49 -2.02
CA ILE A 26 7.90 4.50 -3.35
C ILE A 26 7.01 5.73 -3.48
N SER A 27 7.22 6.54 -4.52
CA SER A 27 6.42 7.75 -4.77
C SER A 27 5.03 7.44 -5.29
N ILE A 28 4.04 8.14 -4.74
CA ILE A 28 2.63 7.97 -5.04
C ILE A 28 2.15 9.15 -5.87
N LYS A 29 1.54 8.86 -7.03
CA LYS A 29 0.88 9.87 -7.87
C LYS A 29 -0.48 10.25 -7.26
N PRO A 30 -0.96 11.49 -7.43
CA PRO A 30 -2.28 11.91 -6.92
C PRO A 30 -3.46 11.11 -7.50
N SER A 31 -3.31 10.58 -8.72
CA SER A 31 -4.28 9.73 -9.39
C SER A 31 -3.56 8.73 -10.28
N TYR A 32 -4.17 7.55 -10.47
CA TYR A 32 -3.71 6.51 -11.40
C TYR A 32 -4.80 6.24 -12.43
N GLY A 33 -4.49 6.40 -13.72
CA GLY A 33 -5.38 6.13 -14.85
C GLY A 33 -5.02 4.86 -15.60
N PRO A 34 -5.83 4.45 -16.60
CA PRO A 34 -5.51 3.32 -17.48
C PRO A 34 -4.13 3.45 -18.17
N GLU A 35 -3.69 4.68 -18.42
CA GLU A 35 -2.37 5.02 -18.98
C GLU A 35 -1.19 4.68 -18.06
N ASP A 36 -1.43 4.58 -16.76
CA ASP A 36 -0.39 4.20 -15.78
C ASP A 36 -0.15 2.69 -15.72
N VAL A 37 -1.00 1.89 -16.38
CA VAL A 37 -0.90 0.43 -16.48
C VAL A 37 -0.04 0.04 -17.71
N ALA A 38 1.03 0.81 -17.97
CA ALA A 38 1.87 0.64 -19.15
C ALA A 38 3.02 -0.36 -18.91
N GLY A 39 2.94 -1.51 -19.58
CA GLY A 39 3.95 -2.58 -19.63
C GLY A 39 3.33 -3.87 -20.19
N ASP A 40 4.13 -4.73 -20.84
CA ASP A 40 3.72 -5.96 -21.54
C ASP A 40 2.44 -6.59 -20.98
N SER A 41 1.41 -6.70 -21.84
CA SER A 41 0.05 -7.17 -21.53
C SER A 41 -0.17 -7.66 -20.09
N PRO A 42 -0.94 -6.95 -19.26
CA PRO A 42 -1.30 -7.40 -17.91
C PRO A 42 -1.86 -8.84 -17.89
N ALA A 43 -2.38 -9.32 -19.02
CA ALA A 43 -2.81 -10.70 -19.19
C ALA A 43 -1.69 -11.73 -18.91
N GLY A 44 -0.44 -11.48 -19.30
CA GLY A 44 0.68 -12.41 -19.11
C GLY A 44 1.25 -12.38 -17.69
N GLU A 45 1.50 -11.17 -17.15
CA GLU A 45 2.07 -10.99 -15.82
C GLU A 45 1.06 -11.14 -14.68
N ILE A 46 -0.22 -10.83 -14.94
CA ILE A 46 -1.28 -11.00 -13.93
C ILE A 46 -1.92 -12.40 -14.08
N GLY A 47 -1.99 -12.96 -15.29
CA GLY A 47 -2.43 -14.34 -15.53
C GLY A 47 -3.87 -14.66 -15.08
N SER A 48 -4.27 -15.92 -15.12
CA SER A 48 -5.54 -16.37 -14.53
C SER A 48 -5.33 -16.86 -13.09
N PRO A 49 -6.34 -16.80 -12.20
CA PRO A 49 -6.23 -17.39 -10.87
C PRO A 49 -5.95 -18.89 -10.96
N GLY A 50 -5.08 -19.42 -10.11
CA GLY A 50 -4.67 -20.83 -10.13
C GLY A 50 -3.68 -21.22 -11.25
N VAL A 51 -3.20 -20.26 -12.05
CA VAL A 51 -2.22 -20.47 -13.12
C VAL A 51 -1.01 -19.58 -12.87
N PHE A 52 0.20 -20.08 -13.18
CA PHE A 52 1.43 -19.27 -13.14
C PHE A 52 1.22 -17.98 -13.96
N PRO A 53 1.63 -16.79 -13.46
CA PRO A 53 2.51 -16.54 -12.30
C PRO A 53 1.81 -16.42 -10.94
N PHE A 54 0.54 -16.85 -10.82
CA PHE A 54 -0.25 -16.86 -9.59
C PHE A 54 -0.48 -15.48 -8.95
N THR A 55 -0.33 -14.40 -9.73
CA THR A 55 -0.55 -13.02 -9.29
C THR A 55 -1.98 -12.80 -8.77
N ARG A 56 -2.98 -13.53 -9.30
CA ARG A 56 -4.38 -13.53 -8.83
C ARG A 56 -4.69 -14.57 -7.74
N GLY A 57 -3.69 -15.31 -7.28
CA GLY A 57 -3.83 -16.37 -6.28
C GLY A 57 -3.52 -17.76 -6.83
N ILE A 58 -3.16 -18.67 -5.92
CA ILE A 58 -2.70 -20.03 -6.23
C ILE A 58 -3.84 -21.02 -6.53
N TYR A 59 -5.08 -20.70 -6.18
CA TYR A 59 -6.26 -21.53 -6.43
C TYR A 59 -7.22 -20.80 -7.38
N GLY A 60 -7.89 -21.51 -8.27
CA GLY A 60 -8.84 -20.89 -9.21
C GLY A 60 -10.02 -20.21 -8.52
N ASP A 61 -10.59 -20.85 -7.50
CA ASP A 61 -11.76 -20.35 -6.78
C ASP A 61 -11.42 -19.54 -5.53
N MET A 62 -10.15 -19.54 -5.08
CA MET A 62 -9.66 -18.87 -3.87
C MET A 62 -10.65 -19.00 -2.69
N TYR A 63 -11.03 -17.86 -2.09
CA TYR A 63 -11.90 -17.79 -0.92
C TYR A 63 -13.38 -18.04 -1.21
N ARG A 64 -13.76 -18.27 -2.48
CA ARG A 64 -15.10 -18.75 -2.83
C ARG A 64 -15.29 -20.22 -2.47
N SER A 65 -14.22 -21.02 -2.51
CA SER A 65 -14.25 -22.44 -2.14
C SER A 65 -13.76 -22.67 -0.71
N LYS A 66 -12.67 -22.01 -0.29
CA LYS A 66 -12.08 -22.18 1.03
C LYS A 66 -11.59 -20.85 1.59
N LEU A 67 -12.17 -20.41 2.70
CA LEU A 67 -11.74 -19.20 3.42
C LEU A 67 -10.30 -19.33 3.92
N TRP A 68 -9.64 -18.18 4.15
CA TRP A 68 -8.34 -18.18 4.81
C TRP A 68 -8.49 -18.69 6.24
N THR A 69 -7.47 -19.39 6.73
CA THR A 69 -7.46 -19.87 8.11
C THR A 69 -7.32 -18.68 9.06
N MET A 70 -8.33 -18.44 9.90
CA MET A 70 -8.22 -17.50 11.02
C MET A 70 -7.29 -18.12 12.06
N ARG A 71 -6.09 -17.54 12.22
CA ARG A 71 -5.08 -18.06 13.15
C ARG A 71 -4.89 -17.09 14.31
N GLN A 72 -5.50 -17.41 15.45
CA GLN A 72 -5.28 -16.67 16.68
C GLN A 72 -3.90 -17.03 17.24
N TYR A 73 -3.09 -16.02 17.51
CA TYR A 73 -1.90 -16.18 18.33
C TYR A 73 -2.34 -16.05 19.79
N ALA A 74 -2.17 -17.11 20.57
CA ALA A 74 -2.42 -17.12 22.01
C ALA A 74 -1.20 -17.73 22.71
N GLY A 75 -0.85 -17.16 23.85
CA GLY A 75 0.24 -17.60 24.73
C GLY A 75 -0.26 -17.78 26.14
#